data_AF-A0A7W0LNK5-F1
#
_entry.id   AF-A0A7W0LNK5-F1
#
_cell.length_a   1.000
_cell.length_b   1.000
_cell.length_c   1.000
_cell.angle_alpha   90.00
_cell.angle_beta   90.00
_cell.angle_gamma   90.00
#
_symmetry.space_group_name_H-M   'P 1'
#
loop_
_entity.id
_entity.type
_entity.pdbx_description
1 polymer ?
#
loop_
_entity_poly.entity_id
_entity_poly.type
_entity_poly.pdbx_seq_one_letter_code
_entity_poly.pdbx_strand_id
1 'polypeptide(L)'
;AKVGSRKGIAESQRDGAGRTRVHDGACVMLNRPGFAGGAGCALHRAALEDDRRPLETKPDVCWQLPVRRIDSTDDEGHVTSTVREWKRRDWGDGGAEFHWWCTDAADAFVGDHTVLRSMEDELRELMGSRVFERLLDALAQRGSSVALGHPAVRRR
;
A
#
# COMPACT_ATOMS: atom_id res chain seq x y z
N ALA A 1 -4.94 -21.08 -12.61
CA ALA A 1 -5.01 -20.08 -13.69
C ALA A 1 -4.22 -20.55 -14.92
N LYS A 2 -4.87 -20.94 -16.03
CA LYS A 2 -4.18 -21.40 -17.26
C LYS A 2 -3.50 -20.27 -18.04
N VAL A 3 -3.88 -19.01 -17.79
CA VAL A 3 -3.36 -17.84 -18.50
C VAL A 3 -1.98 -17.45 -17.96
N GLY A 4 -1.81 -17.37 -16.64
CA GLY A 4 -0.51 -17.04 -16.03
C GLY A 4 0.60 -18.04 -16.39
N SER A 5 0.27 -19.33 -16.48
CA SER A 5 1.22 -20.37 -16.89
C SER A 5 1.55 -20.36 -18.39
N ARG A 6 0.65 -19.88 -19.25
CA ARG A 6 0.87 -19.83 -20.72
C ARG A 6 1.45 -18.51 -21.21
N LYS A 7 1.03 -17.39 -20.62
CA LYS A 7 1.34 -16.03 -21.08
C LYS A 7 2.20 -15.25 -20.08
N GLY A 8 2.58 -15.84 -18.96
CA GLY A 8 3.26 -15.16 -17.87
C GLY A 8 2.33 -14.22 -17.08
N ILE A 9 2.84 -13.74 -15.95
CA ILE A 9 2.11 -12.88 -14.99
C ILE A 9 2.36 -11.39 -15.19
N ALA A 10 3.33 -11.02 -16.02
CA ALA A 10 3.70 -9.64 -16.31
C ALA A 10 3.59 -9.34 -17.81
N GLU A 11 3.44 -8.07 -18.13
CA GLU A 11 3.46 -7.54 -19.50
C GLU A 11 4.24 -6.23 -19.54
N SER A 12 4.95 -5.99 -20.64
CA SER A 12 5.73 -4.77 -20.86
C SER A 12 4.83 -3.65 -21.36
N GLN A 13 5.08 -2.45 -20.84
CA GLN A 13 4.51 -1.20 -21.30
C GLN A 13 5.36 -0.60 -22.43
N ARG A 14 4.85 0.45 -23.09
CA ARG A 14 5.49 1.09 -24.25
C ARG A 14 6.84 1.72 -23.93
N ASP A 15 7.02 2.16 -22.68
CA ASP A 15 8.25 2.74 -22.13
C ASP A 15 9.22 1.67 -21.60
N GLY A 16 8.89 0.38 -21.74
CA GLY A 16 9.68 -0.73 -21.22
C GLY A 16 9.37 -1.10 -19.77
N ALA A 17 8.54 -0.33 -19.06
CA ALA A 17 8.17 -0.67 -17.69
C ALA A 17 7.32 -1.95 -17.63
N GLY A 18 7.54 -2.79 -16.62
CA GLY A 18 6.71 -3.97 -16.38
C GLY A 18 5.43 -3.60 -15.63
N ARG A 19 4.31 -4.25 -15.97
CA ARG A 19 3.10 -4.26 -15.12
C ARG A 19 2.56 -5.67 -14.96
N THR A 20 1.84 -5.90 -13.87
CA THR A 20 1.10 -7.15 -13.69
C THR A 20 0.02 -7.26 -14.77
N ARG A 21 -0.09 -8.44 -15.38
CA ARG A 21 -1.02 -8.70 -16.47
C ARG A 21 -2.47 -8.48 -16.02
N VAL A 22 -3.27 -7.84 -16.88
CA VAL A 22 -4.72 -7.75 -16.72
C VAL A 22 -5.38 -8.94 -17.43
N HIS A 23 -6.26 -9.65 -16.72
CA HIS A 23 -7.06 -10.75 -17.24
C HIS A 23 -8.52 -10.55 -16.83
N ASP A 24 -9.40 -10.47 -17.84
CA ASP A 24 -10.84 -10.30 -17.68
C ASP A 24 -11.16 -9.05 -16.81
N GLY A 25 -10.51 -7.93 -17.12
CA GLY A 25 -10.75 -6.63 -16.49
C GLY A 25 -10.12 -6.43 -15.10
N ALA A 26 -9.31 -7.36 -14.60
CA ALA A 26 -8.63 -7.21 -13.31
C ALA A 26 -7.20 -7.77 -13.32
N CYS A 27 -6.42 -7.45 -12.30
CA CYS A 27 -5.10 -8.04 -12.07
C CYS A 27 -5.18 -9.57 -12.10
N VAL A 28 -4.25 -10.24 -12.80
CA VAL A 28 -4.21 -11.72 -12.90
C VAL A 28 -4.06 -12.43 -11.54
N MET A 29 -3.61 -11.71 -10.51
CA MET A 29 -3.50 -12.21 -9.14
C MET A 29 -4.79 -12.05 -8.30
N LEU A 30 -5.87 -11.51 -8.87
CA LEU A 30 -7.15 -11.38 -8.18
C LEU A 30 -7.89 -12.72 -8.14
N ASN A 31 -8.05 -13.28 -6.95
CA ASN A 31 -9.05 -14.30 -6.68
C ASN A 31 -10.43 -13.63 -6.68
N ARG A 32 -11.29 -14.04 -7.62
CA ARG A 32 -12.63 -13.49 -7.81
C ARG A 32 -13.60 -13.95 -6.72
N PRO A 33 -14.74 -13.26 -6.52
CA PRO A 33 -15.84 -13.77 -5.70
C PRO A 33 -16.21 -15.21 -6.10
N GLY A 34 -16.41 -16.07 -5.10
CA GLY A 34 -16.68 -17.50 -5.31
C GLY A 34 -15.43 -18.37 -5.51
N PHE A 35 -14.21 -17.80 -5.51
CA PHE A 35 -12.99 -18.61 -5.48
C PHE A 35 -12.92 -19.42 -4.17
N ALA A 36 -12.58 -20.71 -4.26
CA ALA A 36 -12.70 -21.65 -3.14
C ALA A 36 -11.93 -21.24 -1.87
N GLY A 37 -10.77 -20.57 -2.01
CA GLY A 37 -10.03 -20.06 -0.86
C GLY A 37 -10.41 -18.65 -0.40
N GLY A 38 -11.44 -18.03 -1.00
CA GLY A 38 -11.83 -16.65 -0.74
C GLY A 38 -11.30 -15.65 -1.77
N ALA A 39 -12.03 -14.54 -1.91
CA ALA A 39 -11.71 -13.44 -2.82
C ALA A 39 -10.57 -12.56 -2.29
N GLY A 40 -9.84 -11.91 -3.19
CA GLY A 40 -8.74 -11.00 -2.84
C GLY A 40 -7.43 -11.31 -3.57
N CYS A 41 -6.33 -10.75 -3.08
CA CYS A 41 -5.02 -10.93 -3.71
C CYS A 41 -4.44 -12.32 -3.41
N ALA A 42 -4.10 -13.08 -4.46
CA ALA A 42 -3.46 -14.40 -4.32
C ALA A 42 -2.09 -14.32 -3.63
N LEU A 43 -1.30 -13.26 -3.86
CA LEU A 43 0.02 -13.08 -3.22
C LEU A 43 -0.10 -12.79 -1.73
N HIS A 44 -1.14 -12.04 -1.33
CA HIS A 44 -1.42 -11.80 0.08
C HIS A 44 -1.73 -13.11 0.80
N ARG A 45 -2.60 -13.92 0.19
CA ARG A 45 -2.99 -15.20 0.77
C ARG A 45 -1.84 -16.19 0.85
N ALA A 46 -1.04 -16.29 -0.22
CA ALA A 46 0.16 -17.11 -0.22
C ALA A 46 1.12 -16.70 0.91
N ALA A 47 1.30 -15.40 1.15
CA ALA A 47 2.11 -14.94 2.29
C ALA A 47 1.57 -15.45 3.64
N LEU A 48 0.26 -15.32 3.87
CA LEU A 48 -0.35 -15.78 5.12
C LEU A 48 -0.32 -17.31 5.26
N GLU A 49 -0.51 -18.05 4.16
CA GLU A 49 -0.43 -19.51 4.13
C GLU A 49 0.99 -20.01 4.42
N ASP A 50 2.01 -19.24 4.04
CA ASP A 50 3.43 -19.52 4.27
C ASP A 50 3.98 -18.92 5.59
N ASP A 51 3.13 -18.31 6.43
CA ASP A 51 3.52 -17.57 7.65
C ASP A 51 4.57 -16.45 7.39
N ARG A 52 4.38 -15.74 6.29
CA ARG A 52 5.22 -14.63 5.83
C ARG A 52 4.46 -13.33 5.78
N ARG A 53 5.19 -12.21 5.89
CA ARG A 53 4.59 -10.89 5.76
C ARG A 53 4.18 -10.63 4.31
N PRO A 54 2.99 -10.06 4.06
CA PRO A 54 2.54 -9.77 2.70
C PRO A 54 3.49 -8.91 1.87
N LEU A 55 4.25 -8.00 2.50
CA LEU A 55 5.24 -7.16 1.81
C LEU A 55 6.40 -7.96 1.22
N GLU A 56 6.66 -9.18 1.70
CA GLU A 56 7.73 -10.04 1.18
C GLU A 56 7.35 -10.80 -0.09
N THR A 57 6.06 -10.86 -0.43
CA THR A 57 5.56 -11.58 -1.61
C THR A 57 4.89 -10.66 -2.62
N LYS A 58 4.41 -9.50 -2.18
CA LYS A 58 3.76 -8.50 -3.03
C LYS A 58 4.79 -7.59 -3.69
N PRO A 59 4.53 -7.12 -4.93
CA PRO A 59 5.27 -6.01 -5.50
C PRO A 59 5.11 -4.72 -4.66
N ASP A 60 6.10 -3.84 -4.74
CA ASP A 60 6.18 -2.58 -3.98
C ASP A 60 4.88 -1.81 -3.88
N VAL A 61 4.30 -1.45 -5.02
CA VAL A 61 3.03 -0.71 -5.08
C VAL A 61 1.90 -1.40 -4.30
N CYS A 62 1.85 -2.72 -4.31
CA CYS A 62 0.75 -3.50 -3.72
C CYS A 62 0.81 -3.59 -2.19
N TRP A 63 2.01 -3.60 -1.59
CA TRP A 63 2.13 -3.58 -0.14
C TRP A 63 2.24 -2.17 0.42
N GLN A 64 2.72 -1.21 -0.37
CA GLN A 64 2.83 0.17 0.07
C GLN A 64 1.46 0.79 0.35
N LEU A 65 0.42 0.54 -0.46
CA LEU A 65 -0.92 1.06 -0.15
C LEU A 65 -1.42 0.59 1.24
N PRO A 66 -1.86 1.49 2.13
CA PRO A 66 -2.19 2.91 1.88
C PRO A 66 -1.09 3.96 2.14
N VAL A 67 0.15 3.60 2.45
CA VAL A 67 1.26 4.53 2.73
C VAL A 67 2.21 4.75 1.54
N ARG A 68 2.67 5.98 1.39
CA ARG A 68 3.54 6.43 0.30
C ARG A 68 4.77 7.11 0.88
N ARG A 69 5.95 6.75 0.37
CA ARG A 69 7.17 7.54 0.51
C ARG A 69 7.40 8.40 -0.73
N ILE A 70 7.78 9.65 -0.51
CA ILE A 70 8.14 10.62 -1.54
C ILE A 70 9.51 11.15 -1.18
N ASP A 71 10.46 11.03 -2.09
CA ASP A 71 11.79 11.60 -1.94
C ASP A 71 11.89 12.85 -2.81
N SER A 72 12.31 13.97 -2.21
CA SER A 72 12.65 15.21 -2.91
C SER A 72 14.10 15.54 -2.63
N THR A 73 14.85 15.87 -3.68
CA THR A 73 16.25 16.31 -3.57
C THR A 73 16.31 17.82 -3.79
N ASP A 74 16.97 18.55 -2.90
CA ASP A 74 17.24 19.98 -3.09
C ASP A 74 18.43 20.24 -4.02
N ASP A 75 18.71 21.52 -4.27
CA ASP A 75 19.76 21.96 -5.20
C ASP A 75 21.17 21.59 -4.68
N GLU A 76 21.32 21.43 -3.37
CA GLU A 76 22.53 21.00 -2.68
C GLU A 76 22.69 19.47 -2.61
N GLY A 77 21.69 18.71 -3.08
CA GLY A 77 21.72 17.25 -3.12
C GLY A 77 21.22 16.56 -1.84
N HIS A 78 20.66 17.29 -0.88
CA HIS A 78 20.03 16.68 0.29
C HIS A 78 18.68 16.06 -0.08
N VAL A 79 18.48 14.82 0.35
CA VAL A 79 17.23 14.09 0.15
C VAL A 79 16.34 14.25 1.38
N THR A 80 15.14 14.76 1.17
CA THR A 80 14.06 14.76 2.14
C THR A 80 13.02 13.70 1.76
N SER A 81 12.82 12.73 2.65
CA SER A 81 11.79 11.69 2.50
C SER A 81 10.55 12.05 3.32
N THR A 82 9.39 12.09 2.68
CA THR A 82 8.09 12.27 3.31
C THR A 82 7.27 10.98 3.23
N VAL A 83 6.86 10.44 4.37
CA VAL A 83 5.90 9.33 4.45
C VAL A 83 4.51 9.86 4.77
N ARG A 84 3.53 9.57 3.92
CA ARG A 84 2.13 9.97 4.09
C ARG A 84 1.18 8.97 3.46
N GLU A 85 -0.12 9.14 3.65
CA GLU A 85 -1.13 8.38 2.91
C GLU A 85 -1.02 8.59 1.38
N TRP A 86 -1.30 7.53 0.63
CA TRP A 86 -1.58 7.56 -0.80
C TRP A 86 -2.92 8.25 -1.06
N LYS A 87 -2.97 9.08 -2.10
CA LYS A 87 -4.19 9.74 -2.60
C LYS A 87 -4.41 9.42 -4.08
N ARG A 88 -5.66 9.43 -4.53
CA ARG A 88 -5.97 9.26 -5.97
C ARG A 88 -5.17 10.22 -6.86
N ARG A 89 -4.99 11.48 -6.42
CA ARG A 89 -4.21 12.50 -7.15
C ARG A 89 -2.75 12.13 -7.39
N ASP A 90 -2.20 11.17 -6.63
CA ASP A 90 -0.81 10.74 -6.79
C ASP A 90 -0.60 9.84 -8.01
N TRP A 91 -1.70 9.40 -8.63
CA TRP A 91 -1.72 8.53 -9.80
C TRP A 91 -2.02 9.29 -11.10
N GLY A 92 -1.98 10.62 -11.07
CA GLY A 92 -2.40 11.46 -12.19
C GLY A 92 -3.87 11.21 -12.57
N ASP A 93 -4.17 11.34 -13.86
CA ASP A 93 -5.55 11.19 -14.37
C ASP A 93 -6.11 9.78 -14.15
N GLY A 94 -5.25 8.75 -14.14
CA GLY A 94 -5.66 7.36 -13.95
C GLY A 94 -6.17 7.04 -12.54
N GLY A 95 -5.83 7.84 -11.53
CA GLY A 95 -6.28 7.60 -10.16
C GLY A 95 -7.80 7.69 -9.98
N ALA A 96 -8.49 8.46 -10.83
CA ALA A 96 -9.95 8.56 -10.83
C ALA A 96 -10.63 7.30 -11.38
N GLU A 97 -9.92 6.52 -12.19
CA GLU A 97 -10.43 5.29 -12.83
C GLU A 97 -10.32 4.05 -11.93
N PHE A 98 -9.70 4.18 -10.76
CA PHE A 98 -9.52 3.07 -9.83
C PHE A 98 -10.84 2.67 -9.17
N HIS A 99 -11.44 1.61 -9.69
CA HIS A 99 -12.57 0.91 -9.07
C HIS A 99 -12.21 0.24 -7.73
N TRP A 100 -10.93 0.00 -7.48
CA TRP A 100 -10.41 -0.73 -6.32
C TRP A 100 -9.79 0.20 -5.25
N TRP A 101 -10.27 1.44 -5.14
CA TRP A 101 -9.71 2.43 -4.20
C TRP A 101 -10.63 2.73 -3.01
N CYS A 102 -10.28 2.17 -1.85
CA CYS A 102 -10.96 2.42 -0.57
C CYS A 102 -10.18 3.34 0.38
N THR A 103 -8.89 3.59 0.15
CA THR A 103 -7.97 4.31 1.08
C THR A 103 -8.46 5.68 1.54
N ASP A 104 -9.24 6.38 0.71
CA ASP A 104 -9.77 7.72 1.03
C ASP A 104 -11.19 7.70 1.61
N ALA A 105 -11.82 6.54 1.69
CA ALA A 105 -13.20 6.40 2.16
C ALA A 105 -13.25 6.26 3.70
N ALA A 106 -14.39 6.64 4.29
CA ALA A 106 -14.56 6.67 5.74
C ALA A 106 -14.37 5.30 6.40
N ASP A 107 -14.70 4.23 5.69
CA ASP A 107 -14.53 2.83 6.09
C ASP A 107 -13.06 2.41 6.22
N ALA A 108 -12.11 3.13 5.61
CA ALA A 108 -10.68 2.90 5.82
C ALA A 108 -10.16 3.43 7.17
N PHE A 109 -10.95 4.23 7.90
CA PHE A 109 -10.53 4.91 9.14
C PHE A 109 -11.31 4.43 10.37
N VAL A 110 -11.64 3.14 10.42
CA VAL A 110 -12.42 2.50 11.50
C VAL A 110 -11.60 1.57 12.40
N GLY A 111 -10.28 1.50 12.20
CA GLY A 111 -9.39 0.61 12.95
C GLY A 111 -9.30 0.94 14.45
N ASP A 112 -9.06 -0.08 15.25
CA ASP A 112 -8.87 -0.02 16.71
C ASP A 112 -7.39 0.15 17.12
N HIS A 113 -6.48 0.11 16.16
CA HIS A 113 -5.06 0.32 16.32
C HIS A 113 -4.59 1.50 15.46
N THR A 114 -3.56 2.20 15.94
CA THR A 114 -2.92 3.26 15.15
C THR A 114 -2.21 2.67 13.95
N VAL A 115 -2.08 3.45 12.88
CA VAL A 115 -1.30 3.08 11.68
C VAL A 115 0.14 2.67 12.06
N LEU A 116 0.71 3.33 13.07
CA LEU A 116 2.05 3.01 13.58
C LEU A 116 2.16 1.56 14.07
N ARG A 117 1.11 1.02 14.69
CA ARG A 117 1.07 -0.37 15.17
C ARG A 117 0.59 -1.32 14.08
N SER A 118 -0.46 -0.96 13.34
CA SER A 118 -1.07 -1.87 12.36
C SER A 118 -0.25 -2.03 11.09
N MET A 119 0.66 -1.10 10.79
CA MET A 119 1.53 -1.10 9.61
C MET A 119 3.01 -0.95 9.99
N GLU A 120 3.42 -1.48 11.15
CA GLU A 120 4.80 -1.38 11.63
C GLU A 120 5.79 -1.93 10.60
N ASP A 121 5.49 -3.09 10.02
CA ASP A 121 6.34 -3.75 9.03
C ASP A 121 6.53 -2.90 7.76
N GLU A 122 5.43 -2.39 7.18
CA GLU A 122 5.47 -1.55 5.98
C GLU A 122 6.17 -0.21 6.25
N LEU A 123 5.94 0.38 7.43
CA LEU A 123 6.60 1.63 7.81
C LEU A 123 8.10 1.41 7.98
N ARG A 124 8.52 0.33 8.65
CA ARG A 124 9.94 -0.03 8.79
C ARG A 124 10.61 -0.28 7.44
N GLU A 125 9.93 -0.95 6.51
CA GLU A 125 10.43 -1.17 5.15
C GLU A 125 10.58 0.17 4.39
N LEU A 126 9.60 1.07 4.51
CA LEU A 126 9.63 2.36 3.80
C LEU A 126 10.68 3.35 4.31
N MET A 127 10.83 3.48 5.62
CA MET A 127 11.69 4.51 6.23
C MET A 127 13.01 3.96 6.80
N GLY A 128 13.11 2.65 6.95
CA GLY A 128 14.21 1.98 7.64
C GLY A 128 14.01 1.94 9.15
N SER A 129 14.41 0.83 9.78
CA SER A 129 14.21 0.58 11.22
C SER A 129 14.77 1.69 12.10
N ARG A 130 15.94 2.25 11.77
CA ARG A 130 16.55 3.33 12.57
C ARG A 130 15.67 4.58 12.63
N VAL A 131 15.03 4.96 11.53
CA VAL A 131 14.15 6.14 11.48
C VAL A 131 12.83 5.83 12.19
N PHE A 132 12.32 4.60 12.03
CA PHE A 132 11.11 4.15 12.72
C PHE A 132 11.28 4.19 14.25
N GLU A 133 12.39 3.71 14.80
CA GLU A 133 12.66 3.82 16.24
C GLU A 133 12.70 5.27 16.72
N ARG A 134 13.31 6.18 15.94
CA ARG A 134 13.32 7.62 16.27
C ARG A 134 11.93 8.24 16.25
N LEU A 135 11.04 7.78 15.37
CA LEU A 135 9.65 8.19 15.36
C LEU A 135 8.93 7.72 16.64
N LEU A 136 9.17 6.48 17.08
CA LEU A 136 8.62 5.96 18.34
C LEU A 136 9.08 6.80 19.55
N ASP A 137 10.39 7.09 19.63
CA ASP A 137 10.96 7.94 20.68
C ASP A 137 10.30 9.32 20.71
N ALA A 138 10.16 9.96 19.55
CA ALA A 138 9.58 11.29 19.43
C ALA A 138 8.10 11.32 19.83
N LEU A 139 7.34 10.28 19.46
CA LEU A 139 5.93 10.16 19.84
C LEU A 139 5.76 9.90 21.34
N ALA A 140 6.62 9.07 21.94
CA ALA A 140 6.61 8.80 23.37
C ALA A 140 6.90 10.08 24.20
N GLN A 141 7.81 10.93 23.73
CA GLN A 141 8.13 12.22 24.37
C GLN A 141 7.00 13.25 24.24
N ARG A 142 6.14 13.12 23.23
CA ARG A 142 5.05 14.08 22.95
C ARG A 142 3.93 14.07 24.00
N GLY A 143 3.94 13.10 24.93
CA GLY A 143 2.93 12.96 25.98
C GLY A 143 1.54 12.64 25.43
N SER A 144 0.48 12.94 26.20
CA SER A 144 -0.89 12.73 25.74
C SER A 144 -1.27 13.79 24.69
N SER A 145 -1.54 13.36 23.46
CA SER A 145 -2.17 14.20 22.43
C SER A 145 -3.55 13.64 22.11
N VAL A 146 -4.50 14.54 21.82
CA VAL A 146 -5.83 14.13 21.36
C VAL A 146 -5.73 13.93 19.85
N ALA A 147 -5.81 12.67 19.41
CA ALA A 147 -5.89 12.36 18.00
C ALA A 147 -7.21 12.91 17.43
N LEU A 148 -7.12 13.73 16.38
CA LEU A 148 -8.29 14.18 15.65
C LEU A 148 -8.69 13.12 14.64
N GLY A 149 -10.00 12.87 14.52
CA GLY A 149 -10.53 11.99 13.47
C GLY A 149 -10.11 12.48 12.08
N HIS A 150 -9.77 11.51 11.22
CA HIS A 150 -9.37 11.77 9.84
C HIS A 150 -10.45 12.58 9.10
N PRO A 151 -10.09 13.52 8.19
CA PRO A 151 -11.07 14.29 7.45
C PRO A 151 -12.14 13.46 6.72
N ALA A 152 -11.83 12.22 6.31
CA ALA A 152 -12.79 11.32 5.65
C ALA A 152 -13.94 10.87 6.55
N VAL A 153 -13.78 10.89 7.89
CA VAL A 153 -14.85 10.53 8.85
C VAL A 153 -15.56 11.75 9.43
N ARG A 154 -15.13 12.97 9.08
CA ARG A 154 -15.82 14.18 9.52
C ARG A 154 -17.14 14.31 8.75
N ARG A 155 -18.26 14.37 9.46
CA ARG A 155 -19.55 14.75 8.89
C ARG A 155 -19.42 16.16 8.30
N ARG A 156 -19.74 16.33 7.02
CA ARG A 156 -19.94 17.65 6.42
C ARG A 156 -21.25 18.25 6.93
#